data_AF-A0A445D9R7-F1
#
_entry.id   AF-A0A445D9R7-F1
#
_cell.length_a   1.000
_cell.length_b   1.000
_cell.length_c   1.000
_cell.angle_alpha   90.00
_cell.angle_beta   90.00
_cell.angle_gamma   90.00
#
_symmetry.space_group_name_H-M   'P 1'
#
loop_
_entity.id
_entity.type
_entity.pdbx_description
1 polymer ?
#
loop_
_entity_poly.entity_id
_entity_poly.type
_entity_poly.pdbx_seq_one_letter_code
_entity_poly.pdbx_strand_id
1 'polypeptide(L)'
;MAKEMKMKPRELGAVQDCIENMGDSIDRLSQSVREMGRVGEGVGEEFEWHMSNVQTWVSAALTDDNTCLDGFGGRAMNGNVKAAISFRVLHVAQLTSNALALVNRFASTHSLQTSPILN
;
A
#
# COMPACT_ATOMS: atom_id res chain seq x y z
N MET A 1 23.97 -11.88 16.87
CA MET A 1 25.12 -11.08 16.39
C MET A 1 24.73 -10.46 15.06
N ALA A 2 24.50 -9.14 15.02
CA ALA A 2 24.30 -8.44 13.75
C ALA A 2 25.67 -8.31 13.09
N LYS A 3 25.95 -9.14 12.08
CA LYS A 3 27.11 -8.96 11.22
C LYS A 3 26.89 -7.65 10.46
N GLU A 4 27.82 -6.70 10.55
CA GLU A 4 27.80 -5.52 9.69
C GLU A 4 27.71 -5.97 8.23
N MET A 5 26.54 -5.78 7.63
CA MET A 5 26.34 -6.04 6.22
C MET A 5 26.99 -4.88 5.48
N LYS A 6 28.24 -5.07 5.04
CA LYS A 6 28.86 -4.15 4.08
C LYS A 6 28.02 -4.21 2.79
N MET A 7 27.10 -3.26 2.66
CA MET A 7 26.28 -3.11 1.47
C MET A 7 27.13 -2.56 0.33
N LYS A 8 26.93 -3.12 -0.87
CA LYS A 8 27.49 -2.57 -2.10
C LYS A 8 26.82 -1.21 -2.39
N PRO A 9 27.48 -0.28 -3.10
CA PRO A 9 26.86 1.00 -3.46
C PRO A 9 25.48 0.88 -4.12
N ARG A 10 25.29 -0.15 -4.97
CA ARG A 10 23.97 -0.43 -5.58
C ARG A 10 22.90 -0.91 -4.58
N GLU A 11 23.31 -1.66 -3.56
CA GLU A 11 22.42 -2.14 -2.50
C GLU A 11 22.02 -0.97 -1.60
N LEU A 12 22.94 -0.06 -1.33
CA LEU A 12 22.65 1.19 -0.63
C LEU A 12 21.64 2.06 -1.38
N GLY A 13 21.83 2.24 -2.70
CA GLY A 13 20.88 2.96 -3.55
C GLY A 13 19.49 2.34 -3.51
N ALA A 14 19.37 1.03 -3.77
CA ALA A 14 18.09 0.34 -3.73
C ALA A 14 17.42 0.37 -2.34
N VAL A 15 18.19 0.36 -1.25
CA VAL A 15 17.66 0.51 0.11
C VAL A 15 17.13 1.93 0.34
N GLN A 16 17.84 2.96 -0.14
CA GLN A 16 17.38 4.35 -0.05
C GLN A 16 16.08 4.55 -0.83
N ASP A 17 16.02 4.09 -2.09
CA ASP A 17 14.82 4.15 -2.93
C ASP A 17 13.65 3.40 -2.26
N CYS A 18 13.93 2.25 -1.64
CA CYS A 18 12.91 1.51 -0.90
C CYS A 18 12.40 2.28 0.33
N ILE A 19 13.28 2.95 1.09
CA ILE A 19 12.85 3.76 2.24
C ILE A 19 11.92 4.89 1.80
N GLU A 20 12.21 5.52 0.66
CA GLU A 20 11.36 6.56 0.06
C GLU A 20 9.99 5.99 -0.33
N ASN A 21 9.96 4.88 -1.07
CA ASN A 21 8.71 4.20 -1.42
C ASN A 21 7.89 3.77 -0.18
N MET A 22 8.54 3.28 0.88
CA MET A 22 7.85 2.93 2.12
C MET A 22 7.30 4.16 2.85
N GLY A 23 7.99 5.30 2.77
CA GLY A 23 7.50 6.58 3.28
C GLY A 23 6.24 7.03 2.53
N ASP A 24 6.28 6.98 1.20
CA ASP A 24 5.12 7.29 0.36
C ASP A 24 3.95 6.35 0.66
N SER A 25 4.19 5.04 0.79
CA SER A 25 3.18 4.04 1.16
C SER A 25 2.46 4.40 2.48
N ILE A 26 3.22 4.85 3.50
CA ILE A 26 2.65 5.31 4.77
C ILE A 26 1.80 6.57 4.59
N ASP A 27 2.24 7.52 3.78
CA ASP A 27 1.48 8.75 3.51
C ASP A 27 0.19 8.46 2.75
N ARG A 28 0.22 7.54 1.78
CA ARG A 28 -0.96 7.07 1.06
C ARG A 28 -1.94 6.34 1.97
N LEU A 29 -1.47 5.43 2.81
CA LEU A 29 -2.31 4.77 3.82
C LEU A 29 -2.91 5.78 4.82
N SER A 30 -2.16 6.81 5.20
CA SER A 30 -2.66 7.87 6.07
C SER A 30 -3.76 8.70 5.39
N GLN A 31 -3.64 8.98 4.09
CA GLN A 31 -4.68 9.63 3.30
C GLN A 31 -5.93 8.75 3.18
N SER A 32 -5.77 7.44 2.96
CA SER A 32 -6.90 6.52 2.88
C SER A 32 -7.70 6.46 4.19
N VAL A 33 -7.04 6.46 5.34
CA VAL A 33 -7.71 6.50 6.65
C VAL A 33 -8.50 7.79 6.84
N ARG A 34 -7.96 8.94 6.40
CA ARG A 34 -8.68 10.23 6.48
C ARG A 34 -9.93 10.25 5.62
N GLU A 35 -9.84 9.74 4.39
CA GLU A 35 -11.01 9.62 3.50
C GLU A 35 -12.03 8.63 4.06
N MET A 36 -11.59 7.51 4.62
CA MET A 36 -12.46 6.51 5.26
C MET A 36 -13.24 7.10 6.44
N GLY A 37 -12.68 8.05 7.18
CA GLY A 37 -13.39 8.78 8.23
C GLY A 37 -14.58 9.60 7.70
N ARG A 38 -14.49 10.11 6.47
CA ARG A 38 -15.56 10.90 5.82
C ARG A 38 -16.64 10.04 5.17
N VAL A 39 -16.28 8.81 4.79
CA VAL A 39 -17.22 7.81 4.26
C VAL A 39 -18.35 7.51 5.25
N GLY A 40 -18.08 7.55 6.56
CA GLY A 40 -19.09 7.30 7.60
C GLY A 40 -20.14 8.40 7.74
N GLU A 41 -19.89 9.58 7.17
CA GLU A 41 -20.78 10.75 7.23
C GLU A 41 -21.50 11.01 5.89
N GLY A 42 -20.90 10.57 4.78
CA GLY A 42 -21.41 10.79 3.42
C GLY A 42 -22.51 9.81 3.00
N VAL A 43 -23.41 10.28 2.12
CA VAL A 43 -24.47 9.47 1.50
C VAL A 43 -24.47 9.67 -0.02
N GLY A 44 -24.94 8.67 -0.77
CA GLY A 44 -25.06 8.75 -2.23
C GLY A 44 -23.71 9.08 -2.91
N GLU A 45 -23.67 10.16 -3.69
CA GLU A 45 -22.47 10.57 -4.44
C GLU A 45 -21.28 10.92 -3.54
N GLU A 46 -21.52 11.48 -2.35
CA GLU A 46 -20.45 11.82 -1.40
C GLU A 46 -19.76 10.56 -0.86
N PHE A 47 -20.55 9.52 -0.55
CA PHE A 47 -20.05 8.20 -0.19
C PHE A 47 -19.16 7.64 -1.31
N GLU A 48 -19.67 7.62 -2.55
CA GLU A 48 -18.94 7.07 -3.70
C GLU A 48 -17.63 7.84 -3.95
N TRP A 49 -17.65 9.16 -3.83
CA TRP A 49 -16.47 10.00 -4.03
C TRP A 49 -15.38 9.69 -3.00
N HIS A 50 -15.71 9.74 -1.70
CA HIS A 50 -14.74 9.44 -0.65
C HIS A 50 -14.24 7.99 -0.73
N MET A 51 -15.13 7.04 -1.04
CA MET A 51 -14.75 5.64 -1.17
C MET A 51 -13.80 5.40 -2.34
N SER A 52 -14.00 6.07 -3.47
CA SER A 52 -13.07 6.02 -4.61
C SER A 52 -11.68 6.57 -4.24
N ASN A 53 -11.61 7.59 -3.39
CA ASN A 53 -10.34 8.11 -2.88
C ASN A 53 -9.65 7.09 -1.95
N VAL A 54 -10.39 6.43 -1.05
CA VAL A 54 -9.82 5.35 -0.20
C VAL A 54 -9.20 4.25 -1.07
N GLN A 55 -9.93 3.77 -2.07
CA GLN A 55 -9.45 2.74 -3.00
C GLN A 55 -8.19 3.18 -3.76
N THR A 56 -8.17 4.43 -4.25
CA THR A 56 -7.04 5.02 -4.96
C THR A 56 -5.80 5.04 -4.07
N TRP A 57 -5.93 5.53 -2.84
CA TRP A 57 -4.80 5.65 -1.94
C TRP A 57 -4.25 4.32 -1.45
N VAL A 58 -5.10 3.34 -1.13
CA VAL A 58 -4.62 2.00 -0.75
C VAL A 58 -3.96 1.30 -1.95
N SER A 59 -4.46 1.48 -3.17
CA SER A 59 -3.84 0.93 -4.38
C SER A 59 -2.48 1.57 -4.69
N ALA A 60 -2.35 2.88 -4.45
CA ALA A 60 -1.09 3.59 -4.57
C ALA A 60 -0.07 3.05 -3.55
N ALA A 61 -0.44 2.90 -2.29
CA ALA A 61 0.43 2.31 -1.26
C ALA A 61 0.94 0.92 -1.66
N LEU A 62 0.07 0.07 -2.22
CA LEU A 62 0.46 -1.26 -2.69
C LEU A 62 1.43 -1.18 -3.90
N THR A 63 1.28 -0.17 -4.73
CA THR A 63 2.19 0.09 -5.85
C THR A 63 3.56 0.52 -5.35
N ASP A 64 3.62 1.38 -4.34
CA ASP A 64 4.87 1.81 -3.69
C ASP A 64 5.58 0.62 -3.01
N ASP A 65 4.83 -0.24 -2.29
CA ASP A 65 5.35 -1.48 -1.69
C ASP A 65 5.99 -2.39 -2.76
N ASN A 66 5.31 -2.59 -3.90
CA ASN A 66 5.83 -3.40 -5.00
C ASN A 66 7.03 -2.74 -5.70
N THR A 67 7.03 -1.41 -5.84
CA THR A 67 8.14 -0.66 -6.44
C THR A 67 9.40 -0.80 -5.60
N CYS A 68 9.30 -0.79 -4.26
CA CYS A 68 10.44 -1.14 -3.42
C CYS A 68 10.98 -2.55 -3.75
N LEU A 69 10.10 -3.56 -3.88
CA LEU A 69 10.53 -4.93 -4.18
C LEU A 69 11.22 -5.05 -5.53
N ASP A 70 10.72 -4.33 -6.54
CA ASP A 70 11.27 -4.29 -7.90
C ASP A 70 12.69 -3.69 -7.94
N GLY A 71 13.01 -2.75 -7.04
CA GLY A 71 14.36 -2.21 -6.85
C GLY A 71 15.42 -3.25 -6.48
N PHE A 72 15.00 -4.41 -5.96
CA PHE A 72 15.86 -5.56 -5.67
C PHE A 72 15.77 -6.67 -6.74
N GLY A 73 15.19 -6.37 -7.89
CA GLY A 73 15.12 -7.26 -9.05
C GLY A 73 16.49 -7.70 -9.58
N GLY A 74 16.52 -8.87 -10.23
CA GLY A 74 17.71 -9.36 -10.95
C GLY A 74 18.80 -10.00 -10.09
N ARG A 75 19.72 -10.71 -10.76
CA ARG A 75 20.81 -11.49 -10.13
C ARG A 75 21.85 -10.62 -9.44
N ALA A 76 22.02 -9.38 -9.91
CA ALA A 76 22.95 -8.39 -9.37
C ALA A 76 22.65 -7.99 -7.91
N MET A 77 21.41 -8.21 -7.47
CA MET A 77 20.89 -7.89 -6.14
C MET A 77 20.78 -9.13 -5.23
N ASN A 78 21.18 -10.32 -5.71
CA ASN A 78 21.10 -11.54 -4.90
C ASN A 78 22.04 -11.44 -3.69
N GLY A 79 21.49 -11.69 -2.51
CA GLY A 79 22.24 -11.68 -1.26
C GLY A 79 21.35 -11.40 -0.05
N ASN A 80 22.00 -11.23 1.09
CA ASN A 80 21.33 -11.06 2.38
C ASN A 80 20.49 -9.77 2.44
N VAL A 81 20.90 -8.70 1.75
CA VAL A 81 20.18 -7.41 1.75
C VAL A 81 18.81 -7.58 1.12
N LYS A 82 18.76 -8.13 -0.11
CA LYS A 82 17.50 -8.46 -0.79
C LYS A 82 16.62 -9.36 0.05
N ALA A 83 17.16 -10.44 0.61
CA ALA A 83 16.37 -11.36 1.43
C ALA A 83 15.74 -10.66 2.65
N ALA A 84 16.51 -9.81 3.34
CA ALA A 84 16.03 -9.10 4.51
C ALA A 84 14.96 -8.04 4.19
N ILE A 85 15.13 -7.28 3.10
CA ILE A 85 14.17 -6.27 2.67
C ILE A 85 12.91 -6.93 2.09
N SER A 86 13.06 -7.87 1.15
CA SER A 86 11.92 -8.52 0.51
C SER A 86 11.02 -9.22 1.53
N PHE A 87 11.58 -9.88 2.55
CA PHE A 87 10.77 -10.52 3.59
C PHE A 87 9.84 -9.52 4.31
N ARG A 88 10.36 -8.34 4.64
CA ARG A 88 9.59 -7.31 5.36
C ARG A 88 8.56 -6.65 4.46
N VAL A 89 8.97 -6.26 3.25
CA VAL A 89 8.12 -5.49 2.33
C VAL A 89 7.02 -6.36 1.71
N LEU A 90 7.29 -7.64 1.43
CA LEU A 90 6.24 -8.58 1.02
C LEU A 90 5.14 -8.72 2.09
N HIS A 91 5.51 -8.69 3.37
CA HIS A 91 4.52 -8.73 4.44
C HIS A 91 3.67 -7.45 4.48
N VAL A 92 4.28 -6.28 4.27
CA VAL A 92 3.53 -5.02 4.16
C VAL A 92 2.61 -5.05 2.94
N ALA A 93 3.12 -5.40 1.75
CA ALA A 93 2.34 -5.54 0.53
C ALA A 93 1.13 -6.49 0.71
N GLN A 94 1.31 -7.60 1.43
CA GLN A 94 0.21 -8.52 1.74
C GLN A 94 -0.85 -7.86 2.63
N LEU A 95 -0.45 -7.11 3.67
CA LEU A 95 -1.37 -6.38 4.52
C LEU A 95 -2.11 -5.28 3.74
N THR A 96 -1.39 -4.52 2.91
CA THR A 96 -1.96 -3.49 2.03
C THR A 96 -2.96 -4.11 1.04
N SER A 97 -2.63 -5.26 0.45
CA SER A 97 -3.54 -6.01 -0.44
C SER A 97 -4.78 -6.52 0.30
N ASN A 98 -4.64 -7.05 1.51
CA ASN A 98 -5.77 -7.46 2.35
C ASN A 98 -6.67 -6.26 2.67
N ALA A 99 -6.09 -5.11 3.02
CA ALA A 99 -6.84 -3.88 3.27
C ALA A 99 -7.60 -3.43 2.01
N LEU A 100 -6.97 -3.45 0.84
CA LEU A 100 -7.61 -3.10 -0.44
C LEU A 100 -8.80 -4.02 -0.73
N ALA A 101 -8.66 -5.32 -0.51
CA ALA A 101 -9.74 -6.29 -0.69
C ALA A 101 -10.93 -5.99 0.24
N LEU A 102 -10.66 -5.65 1.51
CA LEU A 102 -11.69 -5.28 2.47
C LEU A 102 -12.40 -3.98 2.09
N VAL A 103 -11.64 -2.95 1.68
CA VAL A 103 -12.19 -1.66 1.19
C VAL A 103 -13.08 -1.90 -0.02
N ASN A 104 -12.63 -2.67 -1.00
CA ASN A 104 -13.41 -2.97 -2.21
C ASN A 104 -14.72 -3.70 -1.87
N ARG A 105 -14.69 -4.65 -0.93
CA ARG A 105 -15.90 -5.34 -0.46
C ARG A 105 -16.83 -4.42 0.31
N PHE A 106 -16.28 -3.50 1.10
CA PHE A 106 -17.07 -2.50 1.83
C PHE A 106 -17.80 -1.57 0.85
N ALA A 107 -17.07 -1.02 -0.13
CA ALA A 107 -17.61 -0.19 -1.20
C ALA A 107 -18.78 -0.89 -1.89
N SER A 108 -18.54 -2.10 -2.43
CA SER A 108 -19.56 -2.85 -3.17
C SER A 108 -20.82 -3.15 -2.35
N THR A 109 -20.68 -3.38 -1.04
CA THR A 109 -21.82 -3.70 -0.17
C THR A 109 -22.68 -2.47 0.10
N HIS A 110 -22.08 -1.30 0.27
CA HIS A 110 -22.79 -0.07 0.62
C HIS A 110 -23.31 0.69 -0.60
N SER A 111 -22.63 0.63 -1.76
CA SER A 111 -23.16 1.16 -3.03
C SER A 111 -24.49 0.49 -3.42
N LEU A 112 -24.69 -0.78 -3.04
CA LEU A 112 -25.96 -1.46 -3.23
C LEU A 112 -27.05 -0.93 -2.29
N GLN A 113 -26.71 -0.52 -1.07
CA GLN A 113 -27.67 0.02 -0.09
C GLN A 113 -28.06 1.47 -0.37
N THR A 114 -27.17 2.27 -0.96
CA THR A 114 -27.44 3.67 -1.34
C THR A 114 -28.23 3.79 -2.65
N SER A 115 -28.43 2.68 -3.37
CA SER A 115 -29.21 2.67 -4.61
C SER A 115 -30.72 2.85 -4.31
N PRO A 116 -31.43 3.75 -5.03
CA PRO A 116 -32.83 4.12 -4.76
C PRO A 116 -33.86 2.99 -4.99
N ILE A 117 -33.42 1.78 -5.32
CA ILE A 117 -34.29 0.60 -5.49
C ILE A 117 -34.55 -0.08 -4.13
N LEU A 118 -33.75 0.23 -3.09
CA LEU A 118 -33.83 -0.42 -1.76
C LEU A 118 -34.34 0.48 -0.61
N ASN A 119 -34.79 1.72 -0.90
CA ASN A 119 -35.46 2.61 0.07
C ASN A 119 -36.89 2.93 -0.36
#